data_AF-A0A6C0EEJ8-F1
#
_entry.id   AF-A0A6C0EEJ8-F1
#
_cell.length_a   1.000
_cell.length_b   1.000
_cell.length_c   1.000
_cell.angle_alpha   90.00
_cell.angle_beta   90.00
_cell.angle_gamma   90.00
#
_symmetry.space_group_name_H-M   'P 1'
#
loop_
_entity.id
_entity.type
_entity.pdbx_description
1 polymer ?
#
loop_
_entity_poly.entity_id
_entity_poly.type
_entity_poly.pdbx_seq_one_letter_code
_entity_poly.pdbx_strand_id
1 'polypeptide(L)'
;MVLMNNANNANDMNGLEINNLLTSFNEFDPKNNEIRLIEKETKEKIKLKQNKYKEYKDALDVLSFEFNENLKNFEWYFIAYSKFPDFPEYSSNYYRIKNRLDSILNEMKLISVDIQKNIDYLNEISRILNIELDIYRKENKRLENKVENVESVDTTSQGLINDYTDLYKNQRSFNIGMLITFVIAFLIMRRIFSNKSNNLQPPSSSQT
;
A
#
# COMPACT_ATOMS: atom_id res chain seq x y z
N MET A 1 45.15 14.81 -48.85
CA MET A 1 45.34 13.74 -47.86
C MET A 1 45.44 14.37 -46.49
N VAL A 2 44.33 14.47 -45.76
CA VAL A 2 44.17 14.28 -44.30
C VAL A 2 42.65 14.24 -44.10
N LEU A 3 42.14 13.04 -43.84
CA LEU A 3 40.80 12.80 -43.31
C LEU A 3 40.86 13.08 -41.81
N MET A 4 39.92 13.86 -41.26
CA MET A 4 39.58 13.70 -39.84
C MET A 4 38.06 13.77 -39.65
N ASN A 5 37.58 12.63 -39.15
CA ASN A 5 36.29 12.37 -38.53
C ASN A 5 35.95 13.43 -37.48
N ASN A 6 34.69 13.89 -37.50
CA ASN A 6 34.06 14.40 -36.30
C ASN A 6 32.61 13.90 -36.24
N ALA A 7 32.49 12.61 -35.91
CA ALA A 7 31.26 12.02 -35.43
C ALA A 7 31.56 11.57 -34.01
N ASN A 8 30.85 12.16 -33.04
CA ASN A 8 30.52 11.65 -31.70
C ASN A 8 30.34 12.82 -30.74
N ASN A 9 29.15 13.43 -30.72
CA ASN A 9 28.69 14.12 -29.51
C ASN A 9 27.16 14.25 -29.46
N ALA A 10 26.46 13.12 -29.28
CA ALA A 10 25.00 13.09 -29.15
C ALA A 10 24.50 12.11 -28.08
N ASN A 11 25.31 11.76 -27.08
CA ASN A 11 24.94 10.78 -26.05
C ASN A 11 24.92 11.29 -24.60
N ASP A 12 25.02 12.60 -24.36
CA ASP A 12 25.18 13.12 -22.98
C ASP A 12 23.92 13.77 -22.35
N MET A 13 22.75 13.65 -22.98
CA MET A 13 21.50 14.24 -22.47
C MET A 13 20.58 13.27 -21.72
N ASN A 14 20.90 11.97 -21.64
CA ASN A 14 20.00 10.99 -20.99
C ASN A 14 20.33 10.73 -19.51
N GLY A 15 21.50 11.15 -19.01
CA GLY A 15 21.92 10.91 -17.62
C GLY A 15 21.40 11.93 -16.60
N LEU A 16 21.15 13.17 -17.02
CA LEU A 16 20.73 14.24 -16.10
C LEU A 16 19.23 14.19 -15.79
N GLU A 17 18.39 13.80 -16.76
CA GLU A 17 16.93 13.74 -16.57
C GLU A 17 16.49 12.54 -15.73
N ILE A 18 17.17 11.39 -15.86
CA ILE A 18 16.90 10.20 -15.03
C ILE A 18 17.31 10.44 -13.57
N ASN A 19 18.41 11.15 -13.34
CA ASN A 19 18.85 11.51 -11.98
C ASN A 19 17.92 12.55 -11.32
N ASN A 20 17.32 13.46 -12.09
CA ASN A 20 16.30 14.39 -11.60
C ASN A 20 14.96 13.69 -11.29
N LEU A 21 14.59 12.67 -12.06
CA LEU A 21 13.46 11.79 -11.74
C LEU A 21 13.72 10.99 -10.45
N LEU A 22 14.90 10.37 -10.30
CA LEU A 22 15.26 9.61 -9.10
C LEU A 22 15.45 10.48 -7.85
N THR A 23 15.90 11.73 -7.99
CA THR A 23 15.95 12.67 -6.85
C THR A 23 14.56 13.18 -6.45
N SER A 24 13.60 13.30 -7.38
CA SER A 24 12.20 13.54 -7.03
C SER A 24 11.53 12.37 -6.29
N PHE A 25 12.07 11.15 -6.42
CA PHE A 25 11.64 9.98 -5.64
C PHE A 25 12.22 9.93 -4.22
N ASN A 26 13.32 10.65 -3.97
CA ASN A 26 13.98 10.73 -2.67
C ASN A 26 13.67 12.03 -1.91
N GLU A 27 12.81 12.89 -2.44
CA GLU A 27 12.31 14.04 -1.71
C GLU A 27 11.52 13.54 -0.49
N PHE A 28 12.04 13.95 0.66
CA PHE A 28 11.62 13.66 2.01
C PHE A 28 10.13 14.00 2.17
N ASP A 29 9.22 13.08 1.80
CA ASP A 29 7.77 13.29 1.88
C ASP A 29 7.42 13.53 3.37
N PRO A 30 7.10 14.77 3.78
CA PRO A 30 6.89 15.10 5.19
C PRO A 30 5.76 14.27 5.81
N LYS A 31 4.84 13.75 4.99
CA LYS A 31 3.77 12.84 5.40
C LYS A 31 4.27 11.47 5.86
N ASN A 32 5.41 10.98 5.34
CA ASN A 32 6.00 9.71 5.80
C ASN A 32 6.57 9.82 7.22
N ASN A 33 7.03 11.00 7.63
CA ASN A 33 7.46 11.23 9.02
C ASN A 33 6.27 11.35 9.97
N GLU A 34 5.16 11.96 9.53
CA GLU A 34 3.91 11.97 10.31
C GLU A 34 3.37 10.55 10.52
N ILE A 35 3.36 9.71 9.50
CA ILE A 35 2.91 8.31 9.61
C ILE A 35 3.79 7.52 10.58
N ARG A 36 5.12 7.67 10.50
CA ARG A 36 6.05 6.99 11.44
C ARG A 36 5.91 7.48 12.87
N LEU A 37 5.61 8.76 13.08
CA LEU A 37 5.36 9.33 14.40
C LEU A 37 4.05 8.80 14.98
N ILE A 38 2.99 8.74 14.15
CA ILE A 38 1.69 8.14 14.50
C ILE A 38 1.83 6.66 14.85
N GLU A 39 2.58 5.87 14.06
CA GLU A 39 2.87 4.45 14.32
C GLU A 39 3.58 4.24 15.67
N LYS A 40 4.50 5.14 16.03
CA LYS A 40 5.28 5.02 17.27
C LYS A 40 4.42 5.37 18.49
N GLU A 41 3.58 6.40 18.38
CA GLU A 41 2.63 6.77 19.44
C GLU A 41 1.50 5.74 19.62
N THR A 42 1.02 5.13 18.54
CA THR A 42 -0.02 4.08 18.60
C THR A 42 0.53 2.78 19.17
N LYS A 43 1.75 2.35 18.79
CA LYS A 43 2.37 1.14 19.35
C LYS A 43 2.64 1.23 20.85
N GLU A 44 2.94 2.42 21.40
CA GLU A 44 3.02 2.59 22.86
C GLU A 44 1.66 2.58 23.54
N LYS A 45 0.62 3.17 22.93
CA LYS A 45 -0.74 3.22 23.49
C LYS A 45 -1.46 1.87 23.42
N ILE A 46 -1.19 1.05 22.39
CA ILE A 46 -1.82 -0.26 22.17
C ILE A 46 -0.93 -1.37 22.75
N LYS A 47 -0.60 -1.29 24.04
CA LYS A 47 -0.31 -2.53 24.78
C LYS A 47 -1.65 -3.22 25.01
N LEU A 48 -1.96 -4.22 24.18
CA LEU A 48 -3.19 -5.02 24.31
C LEU A 48 -3.27 -5.57 25.74
N LYS A 49 -4.14 -4.99 26.57
CA LYS A 49 -4.49 -5.58 27.86
C LYS A 49 -5.20 -6.90 27.56
N GLN A 50 -4.84 -7.96 28.28
CA GLN A 50 -5.49 -9.26 28.14
C GLN A 50 -7.02 -9.12 28.30
N ASN A 51 -7.76 -9.83 27.46
CA ASN A 51 -9.21 -9.92 27.56
C ASN A 51 -9.58 -10.68 28.84
N LYS A 52 -10.14 -9.95 29.82
CA LYS A 52 -10.55 -10.47 31.13
C LYS A 52 -11.95 -11.09 31.16
N TYR A 53 -12.58 -11.30 30.01
CA TYR A 53 -13.95 -11.84 29.93
C TYR A 53 -14.13 -13.11 30.77
N LYS A 54 -13.19 -14.06 30.65
CA LYS A 54 -13.26 -15.32 31.39
C LYS A 54 -13.18 -15.10 32.90
N GLU A 55 -12.26 -14.25 33.36
CA GLU A 55 -12.09 -13.90 34.78
C GLU A 55 -13.39 -13.28 35.34
N TYR A 56 -14.00 -12.36 34.62
CA TYR A 56 -15.26 -11.73 35.04
C TYR A 56 -16.43 -12.70 35.05
N LYS A 57 -16.52 -13.56 34.04
CA LYS A 57 -17.58 -14.58 33.96
C LYS A 57 -17.48 -15.56 35.13
N ASP A 58 -16.29 -16.10 35.37
CA ASP A 58 -16.08 -17.08 36.45
C ASP A 58 -16.37 -16.44 37.82
N ALA A 59 -15.97 -15.17 38.04
CA ALA A 59 -16.29 -14.44 39.27
C ALA A 59 -17.79 -14.19 39.45
N LEU A 60 -18.50 -13.78 38.39
CA LEU A 60 -19.96 -13.57 38.44
C LEU A 60 -20.73 -14.88 38.65
N ASP A 61 -20.28 -15.98 38.04
CA ASP A 61 -20.90 -17.30 38.21
C ASP A 61 -20.81 -17.74 39.69
N VAL A 62 -19.65 -17.55 40.33
CA VAL A 62 -19.46 -17.83 41.77
C VAL A 62 -20.34 -16.93 42.65
N LEU A 63 -20.33 -15.61 42.41
CA LEU A 63 -21.14 -14.67 43.21
C LEU A 63 -22.64 -14.91 43.04
N SER A 64 -23.08 -15.27 41.84
CA SER A 64 -24.47 -15.62 41.56
C SER A 64 -24.89 -16.87 42.34
N PHE A 65 -24.04 -17.90 42.37
CA PHE A 65 -24.30 -19.10 43.16
C PHE A 65 -24.41 -18.76 44.66
N GLU A 66 -23.43 -18.03 45.20
CA GLU A 66 -23.44 -17.63 46.60
C GLU A 66 -24.63 -16.75 46.97
N PHE A 67 -25.01 -15.81 46.09
CA PHE A 67 -26.17 -14.95 46.30
C PHE A 67 -27.44 -15.78 46.46
N ASN A 68 -27.67 -16.74 45.57
CA ASN A 68 -28.86 -17.58 45.59
C ASN A 68 -28.93 -18.46 46.84
N GLU A 69 -27.81 -19.03 47.29
CA GLU A 69 -27.75 -19.81 48.53
C GLU A 69 -27.98 -18.94 49.78
N ASN A 70 -27.38 -17.75 49.81
CA ASN A 70 -27.61 -16.80 50.92
C ASN A 70 -29.05 -16.26 50.92
N LEU A 71 -29.69 -16.09 49.76
CA LEU A 71 -31.06 -15.60 49.66
C LEU A 71 -32.07 -16.60 50.24
N LYS A 72 -31.90 -17.90 49.98
CA LYS A 72 -32.73 -18.95 50.60
C LYS A 72 -32.62 -18.93 52.13
N ASN A 73 -31.38 -18.82 52.63
CA ASN A 73 -31.15 -18.74 54.07
C ASN A 73 -31.73 -17.45 54.66
N PHE A 74 -31.59 -16.32 53.95
CA PHE A 74 -32.15 -15.04 54.35
C PHE A 74 -33.65 -15.12 54.59
N GLU A 75 -34.40 -15.73 53.66
CA GLU A 75 -35.85 -15.93 53.79
C GLU A 75 -36.19 -16.72 55.08
N TRP A 76 -35.50 -17.84 55.30
CA TRP A 76 -35.73 -18.67 56.48
C TRP A 76 -35.47 -17.91 57.79
N TYR A 77 -34.30 -17.26 57.90
CA TYR A 77 -33.94 -16.51 59.11
C TYR A 77 -34.78 -15.25 59.30
N PHE A 78 -35.26 -14.62 58.23
CA PHE A 78 -36.20 -13.51 58.30
C PHE A 78 -37.53 -13.94 58.93
N ILE A 79 -38.09 -15.08 58.48
CA ILE A 79 -39.32 -15.64 59.05
C ILE A 79 -39.10 -16.07 60.50
N ALA A 80 -38.00 -16.78 60.79
CA ALA A 80 -37.68 -17.27 62.12
C ALA A 80 -37.49 -16.13 63.13
N TYR A 81 -36.73 -15.09 62.75
CA TYR A 81 -36.54 -13.88 63.55
C TYR A 81 -37.88 -13.16 63.81
N SER A 82 -38.76 -13.08 62.80
CA SER A 82 -40.06 -12.42 62.94
C SER A 82 -41.04 -13.20 63.82
N LYS A 83 -40.97 -14.54 63.81
CA LYS A 83 -41.87 -15.41 64.59
C LYS A 83 -41.39 -15.65 66.02
N PHE A 84 -40.08 -15.65 66.25
CA PHE A 84 -39.45 -16.03 67.51
C PHE A 84 -38.41 -14.99 67.95
N PRO A 85 -38.84 -13.75 68.29
CA PRO A 85 -37.94 -12.64 68.59
C PRO A 85 -37.09 -12.86 69.85
N ASP A 86 -37.55 -13.69 70.79
CA ASP A 86 -36.84 -13.98 72.04
C ASP A 86 -35.60 -14.86 71.85
N PHE A 87 -35.40 -15.41 70.64
CA PHE A 87 -34.26 -16.26 70.32
C PHE A 87 -33.18 -15.44 69.59
N PRO A 88 -32.11 -15.00 70.28
CA PRO A 88 -31.11 -14.09 69.72
C PRO A 88 -30.35 -14.70 68.53
N GLU A 89 -30.26 -16.03 68.46
CA GLU A 89 -29.64 -16.75 67.35
C GLU A 89 -30.27 -16.40 66.00
N TYR A 90 -31.61 -16.28 65.91
CA TYR A 90 -32.26 -15.95 64.65
C TYR A 90 -31.95 -14.52 64.19
N SER A 91 -31.93 -13.56 65.12
CA SER A 91 -31.54 -12.18 64.83
C SER A 91 -30.10 -12.07 64.34
N SER A 92 -29.16 -12.75 65.02
CA SER A 92 -27.74 -12.73 64.68
C SER A 92 -27.49 -13.32 63.29
N ASN A 93 -28.08 -14.48 63.00
CA ASN A 93 -27.96 -15.12 61.70
C ASN A 93 -28.62 -14.30 60.58
N TYR A 94 -29.79 -13.69 60.84
CA TYR A 94 -30.44 -12.78 59.89
C TYR A 94 -29.53 -11.62 59.49
N TYR A 95 -28.97 -10.88 60.46
CA TYR A 95 -28.08 -9.76 60.16
C TYR A 95 -26.79 -10.21 59.48
N ARG A 96 -26.23 -11.36 59.87
CA ARG A 96 -25.05 -11.93 59.21
C ARG A 96 -25.31 -12.19 57.73
N ILE A 97 -26.41 -12.86 57.40
CA ILE A 97 -26.76 -13.18 56.01
C ILE A 97 -27.09 -11.91 55.23
N LYS A 98 -27.84 -10.98 55.82
CA LYS A 98 -28.12 -9.67 55.21
C LYS A 98 -26.81 -8.96 54.82
N ASN A 99 -25.86 -8.88 55.73
CA ASN A 99 -24.56 -8.25 55.47
C ASN A 99 -23.77 -9.00 54.40
N ARG A 100 -23.88 -10.33 54.32
CA ARG A 100 -23.26 -11.11 53.24
C ARG A 100 -23.89 -10.79 51.88
N LEU A 101 -25.22 -10.71 51.80
CA LEU A 101 -25.93 -10.33 50.57
C LEU A 101 -25.53 -8.91 50.12
N ASP A 102 -25.49 -7.95 51.05
CA ASP A 102 -25.04 -6.58 50.79
C ASP A 102 -23.59 -6.56 50.26
N SER A 103 -22.71 -7.41 50.81
CA SER A 103 -21.31 -7.55 50.34
C SER A 103 -21.24 -8.12 48.92
N ILE A 104 -21.98 -9.21 48.63
CA ILE A 104 -22.03 -9.83 47.30
C ILE A 104 -22.53 -8.82 46.26
N LEU A 105 -23.58 -8.05 46.58
CA LEU A 105 -24.10 -7.00 45.70
C LEU A 105 -23.05 -5.93 45.39
N ASN A 106 -22.23 -5.54 46.37
CA ASN A 106 -21.15 -4.58 46.17
C ASN A 106 -20.03 -5.16 45.29
N GLU A 107 -19.64 -6.42 45.52
CA GLU A 107 -18.66 -7.13 44.69
C GLU A 107 -19.13 -7.21 43.22
N MET A 108 -20.40 -7.57 42.98
CA MET A 108 -20.99 -7.59 41.63
C MET A 108 -20.99 -6.21 40.97
N LYS A 109 -21.28 -5.14 41.72
CA LYS A 109 -21.22 -3.75 41.21
C LYS A 109 -19.80 -3.35 40.81
N LEU A 110 -18.80 -3.70 41.61
CA LEU A 110 -17.40 -3.43 41.30
C LEU A 110 -16.98 -4.15 40.01
N ILE A 111 -17.34 -5.43 39.86
CA ILE A 111 -17.10 -6.18 38.62
C ILE A 111 -17.79 -5.50 37.43
N SER A 112 -19.05 -5.04 37.58
CA SER A 112 -19.77 -4.34 36.53
C SER A 112 -19.05 -3.04 36.09
N VAL A 113 -18.56 -2.26 37.06
CA VAL A 113 -17.77 -1.05 36.77
C VAL A 113 -16.49 -1.40 36.02
N ASP A 114 -15.79 -2.46 36.40
CA ASP A 114 -14.55 -2.87 35.74
C ASP A 114 -14.76 -3.51 34.36
N ILE A 115 -15.90 -4.16 34.13
CA ILE A 115 -16.36 -4.58 32.80
C ILE A 115 -16.58 -3.34 31.92
N GLN A 116 -17.30 -2.33 32.42
CA GLN A 116 -17.57 -1.11 31.66
C GLN A 116 -16.28 -0.39 31.26
N LYS A 117 -15.35 -0.21 32.20
CA LYS A 117 -14.03 0.38 31.90
C LYS A 117 -13.27 -0.41 30.83
N ASN A 118 -13.39 -1.75 30.84
CA ASN A 118 -12.73 -2.59 29.84
C ASN A 118 -13.40 -2.43 28.46
N ILE A 119 -14.73 -2.38 28.41
CA ILE A 119 -15.48 -2.10 27.17
C ILE A 119 -15.08 -0.72 26.60
N ASP A 120 -15.04 0.32 27.44
CA ASP A 120 -14.66 1.67 27.01
C ASP A 120 -13.22 1.70 26.46
N TYR A 121 -12.30 0.98 27.12
CA TYR A 121 -10.92 0.82 26.64
C TYR A 121 -10.86 0.10 25.28
N LEU A 122 -11.60 -1.00 25.10
CA LEU A 122 -11.64 -1.73 23.84
C LEU A 122 -12.26 -0.91 22.71
N ASN A 123 -13.31 -0.12 23.01
CA ASN A 123 -13.91 0.79 22.05
C ASN A 123 -12.93 1.88 21.61
N GLU A 124 -12.14 2.43 22.54
CA GLU A 124 -11.13 3.43 22.21
C GLU A 124 -10.01 2.84 21.34
N ILE A 125 -9.53 1.63 21.65
CA ILE A 125 -8.58 0.91 20.78
C ILE A 125 -9.19 0.67 19.40
N SER A 126 -10.44 0.20 19.33
CA SER A 126 -11.12 -0.06 18.07
C SER A 126 -11.23 1.22 17.22
N ARG A 127 -11.54 2.36 17.84
CA ARG A 127 -11.57 3.66 17.18
C ARG A 127 -10.21 4.05 16.61
N ILE A 128 -9.15 3.90 17.40
CA ILE A 128 -7.76 4.18 16.96
C ILE A 128 -7.39 3.28 15.78
N LEU A 129 -7.63 1.97 15.88
CA LEU A 129 -7.32 1.01 14.81
C LEU A 129 -8.11 1.31 13.52
N ASN A 130 -9.37 1.74 13.61
CA ASN A 130 -10.15 2.12 12.44
C ASN A 130 -9.57 3.36 11.73
N ILE A 131 -9.14 4.36 12.50
CA ILE A 131 -8.48 5.55 11.93
C ILE A 131 -7.18 5.14 11.22
N GLU A 132 -6.37 4.29 11.86
CA GLU A 132 -5.13 3.79 11.30
C GLU A 132 -5.36 2.96 10.01
N LEU A 133 -6.37 2.10 10.01
CA LEU A 133 -6.78 1.34 8.83
C LEU A 133 -7.17 2.25 7.66
N ASP A 134 -7.89 3.34 7.93
CA ASP A 134 -8.26 4.30 6.89
C ASP A 134 -7.07 5.09 6.35
N ILE A 135 -6.07 5.39 7.20
CA ILE A 135 -4.80 5.98 6.77
C ILE A 135 -4.08 5.00 5.82
N TYR A 136 -3.92 3.73 6.22
CA TYR A 136 -3.26 2.73 5.38
C TYR A 136 -4.00 2.48 4.06
N ARG A 137 -5.34 2.48 4.06
CA ARG A 137 -6.15 2.38 2.83
C ARG A 137 -5.90 3.53 1.88
N LYS A 138 -5.84 4.76 2.38
CA LYS A 138 -5.52 5.95 1.58
C LYS A 138 -4.12 5.87 0.98
N GLU A 139 -3.15 5.39 1.77
CA GLU A 139 -1.78 5.23 1.30
C GLU A 139 -1.67 4.13 0.25
N ASN A 140 -2.34 2.99 0.44
CA ASN A 140 -2.38 1.92 -0.55
C ASN A 140 -2.96 2.42 -1.88
N LYS A 141 -4.08 3.15 -1.83
CA LYS A 141 -4.68 3.77 -3.03
C LYS A 141 -3.72 4.77 -3.71
N ARG A 142 -2.94 5.53 -2.92
CA ARG A 142 -1.92 6.44 -3.46
C ARG A 142 -0.82 5.67 -4.19
N LEU A 143 -0.35 4.56 -3.63
CA LEU A 143 0.67 3.71 -4.22
C LEU A 143 0.15 3.01 -5.48
N GLU A 144 -1.07 2.49 -5.47
CA GLU A 144 -1.74 1.91 -6.65
C GLU A 144 -1.79 2.92 -7.81
N ASN A 145 -2.23 4.15 -7.55
CA ASN A 145 -2.24 5.21 -8.57
C ASN A 145 -0.83 5.53 -9.09
N LYS A 146 0.20 5.48 -8.23
CA LYS A 146 1.60 5.70 -8.66
C LYS A 146 2.08 4.58 -9.57
N VAL A 147 1.74 3.33 -9.27
CA VAL A 147 2.08 2.16 -10.09
C VAL A 147 1.39 2.25 -11.45
N GLU A 148 0.08 2.54 -11.47
CA GLU A 148 -0.69 2.71 -12.71
C GLU A 148 -0.09 3.81 -13.60
N ASN A 149 0.27 4.96 -13.01
CA ASN A 149 0.92 6.03 -13.76
C ASN A 149 2.28 5.59 -14.34
N VAL A 150 3.09 4.86 -13.59
CA VAL A 150 4.39 4.35 -14.08
C VAL A 150 4.20 3.35 -15.22
N GLU A 151 3.26 2.41 -15.09
CA GLU A 151 2.94 1.45 -16.15
C GLU A 151 2.44 2.15 -17.41
N SER A 152 1.57 3.17 -17.27
CA SER A 152 1.07 3.94 -18.42
C SER A 152 2.19 4.69 -19.16
N VAL A 153 3.17 5.25 -18.43
CA VAL A 153 4.33 5.93 -18.99
C VAL A 153 5.28 4.95 -19.66
N ASP A 154 5.52 3.79 -19.05
CA ASP A 154 6.38 2.74 -19.64
C ASP A 154 5.77 2.20 -20.94
N THR A 155 4.45 1.92 -20.93
CA THR A 155 3.71 1.47 -22.12
C THR A 155 3.77 2.53 -23.25
N THR A 156 3.60 3.81 -22.91
CA THR A 156 3.71 4.92 -23.86
C THR A 156 5.13 5.05 -24.41
N SER A 157 6.14 4.92 -23.56
CA SER A 157 7.56 5.02 -23.94
C SER A 157 7.95 3.87 -24.87
N GLN A 158 7.51 2.64 -24.59
CA GLN A 158 7.72 1.49 -25.46
C GLN A 158 7.02 1.66 -26.82
N GLY A 159 5.81 2.21 -26.83
CA GLY A 159 5.10 2.58 -28.07
C GLY A 159 5.91 3.57 -28.92
N LEU A 160 6.37 4.66 -28.31
CA LEU A 160 7.19 5.66 -29.00
C LEU A 160 8.51 5.08 -29.54
N ILE A 161 9.20 4.24 -28.76
CA ILE A 161 10.45 3.59 -29.19
C ILE A 161 10.20 2.69 -30.42
N ASN A 162 9.11 1.95 -30.44
CA ASN A 162 8.75 1.10 -31.58
C ASN A 162 8.45 1.93 -32.82
N ASP A 163 7.66 3.02 -32.68
CA ASP A 163 7.34 3.93 -33.78
C ASP A 163 8.60 4.59 -34.37
N TYR A 164 9.53 5.05 -33.52
CA TYR A 164 10.81 5.59 -33.97
C TYR A 164 11.64 4.53 -34.70
N THR A 165 11.70 3.32 -34.16
CA THR A 165 12.46 2.21 -34.75
C THR A 165 11.93 1.86 -36.14
N ASP A 166 10.62 1.83 -36.32
CA ASP A 166 10.00 1.54 -37.61
C ASP A 166 10.15 2.68 -38.61
N LEU A 167 10.10 3.94 -38.15
CA LEU A 167 10.42 5.10 -38.98
C LEU A 167 11.87 5.04 -39.49
N TYR A 168 12.83 4.69 -38.63
CA TYR A 168 14.23 4.49 -39.03
C TYR A 168 14.41 3.34 -40.02
N LYS A 169 13.74 2.19 -39.82
CA LYS A 169 13.79 1.06 -40.77
C LYS A 169 13.23 1.46 -42.13
N ASN A 170 12.12 2.21 -42.15
CA ASN A 170 11.48 2.65 -43.38
C ASN A 170 12.37 3.65 -44.14
N GLN A 171 12.95 4.62 -43.43
CA GLN A 171 13.86 5.60 -44.02
C GLN A 171 15.16 4.95 -44.54
N ARG A 172 15.69 3.95 -43.83
CA ARG A 172 16.83 3.14 -44.30
C ARG A 172 16.49 2.42 -45.61
N SER A 173 15.30 1.82 -45.69
CA SER A 173 14.86 1.08 -46.88
C SER A 173 14.71 2.02 -48.08
N PHE A 174 14.15 3.21 -47.87
CA PHE A 174 14.06 4.26 -48.89
C PHE A 174 15.43 4.74 -49.36
N ASN A 175 16.37 5.01 -48.44
CA ASN A 175 17.72 5.44 -48.77
C ASN A 175 18.49 4.40 -49.58
N ILE A 176 18.36 3.11 -49.23
CA ILE A 176 18.95 2.01 -50.00
C ILE A 176 18.33 1.93 -51.40
N GLY A 177 17.00 2.04 -51.51
CA GLY A 177 16.30 2.07 -52.80
C GLY A 177 16.75 3.23 -53.70
N MET A 178 16.93 4.42 -53.13
CA MET A 178 17.49 5.57 -53.84
C MET A 178 18.90 5.29 -54.37
N LEU A 179 19.77 4.70 -53.54
CA LEU A 179 21.14 4.38 -53.95
C LEU A 179 21.15 3.37 -55.11
N ILE A 180 20.33 2.33 -55.04
CA ILE A 180 20.18 1.34 -56.12
C ILE A 180 19.70 2.03 -57.41
N THR A 181 18.68 2.90 -57.31
CA THR A 181 18.15 3.63 -58.46
C THR A 181 19.22 4.51 -59.11
N PHE A 182 20.04 5.17 -58.31
CA PHE A 182 21.15 6.01 -58.78
C PHE A 182 22.20 5.19 -59.52
N VAL A 183 22.54 4.00 -59.01
CA VAL A 183 23.48 3.06 -59.67
C VAL A 183 22.93 2.59 -61.01
N ILE A 184 21.64 2.23 -61.09
CA ILE A 184 21.01 1.79 -62.35
C ILE A 184 21.01 2.94 -63.38
N ALA A 185 20.62 4.15 -62.98
CA ALA A 185 20.64 5.32 -63.86
C ALA A 185 22.05 5.62 -64.39
N PHE A 186 23.07 5.50 -63.52
CA PHE A 186 24.47 5.66 -63.89
C PHE A 186 24.93 4.62 -64.92
N LEU A 187 24.54 3.34 -64.76
CA LEU A 187 24.86 2.29 -65.72
C LEU A 187 24.19 2.52 -67.09
N ILE A 188 22.92 2.96 -67.10
CA ILE A 188 22.20 3.28 -68.34
C ILE A 188 22.90 4.44 -69.08
N MET A 189 23.23 5.53 -68.37
CA MET A 189 23.99 6.64 -68.95
C MET A 189 25.33 6.14 -69.53
N ARG A 190 26.11 5.37 -68.77
CA ARG A 190 27.39 4.83 -69.23
C ARG A 190 27.23 4.02 -70.53
N ARG A 191 26.18 3.21 -70.65
CA ARG A 191 25.92 2.40 -71.85
C ARG A 191 25.57 3.26 -73.06
N ILE A 192 24.75 4.29 -72.88
CA ILE A 192 24.36 5.21 -73.96
C ILE A 192 25.59 5.97 -74.50
N PHE A 193 26.45 6.47 -73.61
CA PHE A 193 27.63 7.24 -74.03
C PHE A 193 28.77 6.37 -74.58
N SER A 194 28.92 5.12 -74.13
CA SER A 194 30.00 4.22 -74.60
C SER A 194 29.80 3.73 -76.04
N ASN A 195 28.57 3.68 -76.55
CA ASN A 195 28.29 3.15 -77.89
C ASN A 195 28.52 4.15 -79.05
N LYS A 196 28.88 5.42 -78.75
CA LYS A 196 29.11 6.47 -79.78
C LYS A 196 30.57 6.63 -80.23
N SER A 197 31.52 5.85 -79.70
CA SER A 197 32.96 6.06 -79.93
C SER A 197 33.58 5.31 -81.13
N ASN A 198 32.88 4.38 -81.79
CA ASN A 198 33.50 3.47 -82.77
C ASN A 198 33.12 3.72 -84.25
N ASN A 199 32.62 4.90 -84.60
CA ASN A 199 32.33 5.26 -86.01
C ASN A 199 33.08 6.52 -86.46
N LEU A 200 34.38 6.59 -86.17
CA LEU A 200 35.29 7.48 -86.89
C LEU A 200 35.90 6.67 -88.05
N GLN A 201 35.17 6.60 -89.15
CA GLN A 201 35.69 6.10 -90.42
C GLN A 201 36.71 7.13 -90.93
N PRO A 202 38.00 6.79 -91.08
CA PRO A 202 38.97 7.72 -91.63
C PRO A 202 38.63 8.02 -93.10
N PRO A 203 38.75 9.28 -93.56
CA PRO A 203 38.48 9.63 -94.95
C PRO A 203 39.45 8.89 -95.88
N SER A 204 38.89 8.27 -96.92
CA SER A 204 39.62 7.64 -98.01
C SER A 204 40.51 8.66 -98.73
N SER A 205 41.82 8.47 -98.68
CA SER A 205 42.76 9.23 -99.50
C SER A 205 42.62 8.79 -100.96
N SER A 206 42.08 9.70 -101.77
CA SER A 206 41.98 9.66 -103.22
C SER A 206 43.37 9.67 -103.88
N GLN A 207 43.45 8.90 -104.97
CA GLN A 207 44.52 8.84 -105.95
C GLN A 207 44.88 10.22 -106.52
N THR A 208 46.17 10.52 -106.66
CA THR A 208 46.82 10.91 -107.92
C THR A 208 48.33 10.93 -107.76
#